data_AF-A0A2G7GX65-F1
#
_entry.id   AF-A0A2G7GX65-F1
#
_cell.length_a   1.000
_cell.length_b   1.000
_cell.length_c   1.000
_cell.angle_alpha   90.00
_cell.angle_beta   90.00
_cell.angle_gamma   90.00
#
_symmetry.space_group_name_H-M   'P 1'
#
loop_
_entity.id
_entity.type
_entity.pdbx_description
1 polymer ?
#
loop_
_entity_poly.entity_id
_entity_poly.type
_entity_poly.pdbx_seq_one_letter_code
_entity_poly.pdbx_strand_id
1 'polypeptide(L)'
;MFPEQLLATDDVMYRAAQAITVIHAHRSQGHWLRVIALADPQGPGRAPAFVAARGERLYRPAASIGLHTDLAHTQHLHTRCASPLGSDPVTLRALTGGGNTHELESHGLVDRVVTATWGLAGALDEQQREQTRPARSFRLWRAPTPHAVREAQDRVDAWTEQLRAAMGDLNFVPLSDLTLGWDDVTEEAAMAVSA
;
A
#
# COMPACT_ATOMS: atom_id res chain seq x y z
N MET A 1 -12.30 14.85 0.42
CA MET A 1 -11.16 15.25 -0.43
C MET A 1 -9.95 14.29 -0.33
N PHE A 2 -9.83 13.43 0.69
CA PHE A 2 -8.75 12.44 0.77
C PHE A 2 -8.71 11.41 -0.38
N PRO A 3 -9.85 10.84 -0.85
CA PRO A 3 -9.84 9.86 -1.95
C PRO A 3 -9.32 10.43 -3.28
N GLU A 4 -9.57 11.72 -3.54
CA GLU A 4 -9.12 12.39 -4.76
C GLU A 4 -7.59 12.53 -4.83
N GLN A 5 -6.94 12.76 -3.69
CA GLN A 5 -5.48 12.84 -3.61
C GLN A 5 -4.82 11.48 -3.82
N LEU A 6 -5.47 10.41 -3.34
CA LEU A 6 -5.01 9.04 -3.50
C LEU A 6 -4.98 8.59 -4.96
N LEU A 7 -5.95 9.06 -5.74
CA LEU A 7 -6.13 8.73 -7.16
C LEU A 7 -5.58 9.81 -8.11
N ALA A 8 -4.84 10.79 -7.59
CA ALA A 8 -4.35 11.93 -8.38
C ALA A 8 -3.43 11.50 -9.54
N THR A 9 -2.60 10.47 -9.31
CA THR A 9 -1.75 9.84 -10.33
C THR A 9 -1.58 8.36 -10.04
N ASP A 10 -1.27 7.58 -11.06
CA ASP A 10 -1.06 6.14 -10.92
C ASP A 10 0.14 5.82 -10.03
N ASP A 11 1.18 6.67 -10.05
CA ASP A 11 2.35 6.51 -9.19
C ASP A 11 2.01 6.71 -7.72
N VAL A 12 1.23 7.76 -7.40
CA VAL A 12 0.74 8.02 -6.04
C VAL A 12 -0.14 6.88 -5.54
N MET A 13 -1.09 6.45 -6.38
CA MET A 13 -1.97 5.33 -6.08
C MET A 13 -1.19 4.05 -5.82
N TYR A 14 -0.21 3.73 -6.68
CA TYR A 14 0.59 2.52 -6.55
C TYR A 14 1.47 2.53 -5.30
N ARG A 15 2.08 3.67 -4.96
CA ARG A 15 2.88 3.81 -3.73
C ARG A 15 2.03 3.67 -2.47
N ALA A 16 0.82 4.22 -2.49
CA ALA A 16 -0.14 4.08 -1.41
C ALA A 16 -0.59 2.61 -1.25
N ALA A 17 -0.89 1.95 -2.37
CA ALA A 17 -1.29 0.55 -2.38
C ALA A 17 -0.19 -0.39 -1.87
N GLN A 18 1.08 -0.13 -2.18
CA GLN A 18 2.22 -0.83 -1.59
C GLN A 18 2.24 -0.67 -0.06
N ALA A 19 2.04 0.54 0.46
CA ALA A 19 2.04 0.79 1.90
C ALA A 19 0.88 0.05 2.60
N ILE A 20 -0.33 0.07 2.03
CA ILE A 20 -1.49 -0.68 2.50
C ILE A 20 -1.18 -2.18 2.51
N THR A 21 -0.59 -2.70 1.43
CA THR A 21 -0.24 -4.12 1.28
C THR A 21 0.74 -4.59 2.34
N VAL A 22 1.79 -3.80 2.62
CA VAL A 22 2.77 -4.09 3.67
C VAL A 22 2.11 -4.11 5.04
N ILE A 23 1.31 -3.09 5.37
CA ILE A 23 0.61 -3.04 6.67
C ILE A 23 -0.36 -4.22 6.81
N HIS A 24 -1.07 -4.59 5.75
CA HIS A 24 -1.97 -5.74 5.73
C HIS A 24 -1.23 -7.05 6.01
N ALA A 25 -0.05 -7.27 5.41
CA ALA A 25 0.76 -8.46 5.67
C ALA A 25 1.10 -8.59 7.17
N HIS A 26 1.41 -7.48 7.86
CA HIS A 26 1.66 -7.52 9.31
C HIS A 26 0.40 -7.74 10.16
N ARG A 27 -0.78 -7.33 9.69
CA ARG A 27 -2.06 -7.65 10.35
C ARG A 27 -2.32 -9.15 10.39
N SER A 28 -2.05 -9.84 9.27
CA SER A 28 -2.23 -11.30 9.18
C SER A 28 -1.33 -12.12 10.10
N GLN A 29 -0.26 -11.51 10.65
CA GLN A 29 0.69 -12.17 11.56
C GLN A 29 0.27 -12.08 13.05
N GLY A 30 -0.95 -11.63 13.35
CA GLY A 30 -1.50 -11.62 14.71
C GLY A 30 -1.36 -10.30 15.46
N HIS A 31 -1.14 -9.19 14.75
CA HIS A 31 -1.13 -7.85 15.36
C HIS A 31 -2.41 -7.09 15.00
N TRP A 32 -3.15 -6.64 16.03
CA TRP A 32 -4.23 -5.67 15.85
C TRP A 32 -3.62 -4.32 15.44
N LEU A 33 -3.47 -4.12 14.13
CA LEU A 33 -3.03 -2.85 13.55
C LEU A 33 -4.21 -2.19 12.85
N ARG A 34 -4.45 -0.93 13.19
CA ARG A 34 -5.35 -0.05 12.45
C ARG A 34 -4.55 0.64 11.34
N VAL A 35 -5.18 0.91 10.20
CA VAL A 35 -4.51 1.59 9.07
C VAL A 35 -4.94 3.05 9.10
N ILE A 36 -3.97 3.94 9.27
CA ILE A 36 -4.19 5.38 9.37
C ILE A 36 -3.67 6.05 8.09
N ALA A 37 -4.56 6.77 7.44
CA ALA A 37 -4.34 7.58 6.26
C ALA A 37 -4.05 9.03 6.68
N LEU A 38 -2.93 9.56 6.21
CA LEU A 38 -2.49 10.93 6.43
C LEU A 38 -2.64 11.67 5.10
N ALA A 39 -3.62 12.59 5.02
CA ALA A 39 -3.90 13.38 3.82
C ALA A 39 -2.70 14.23 3.41
N ASP A 40 -2.04 14.79 4.41
CA ASP A 40 -0.98 15.73 4.19
C ASP A 40 0.12 15.62 5.26
N PRO A 41 0.99 14.61 5.16
CA PRO A 41 2.03 14.37 6.16
C PRO A 41 3.22 15.35 6.06
N GLN A 42 3.32 16.16 5.01
CA GLN A 42 4.51 17.00 4.72
C GLN A 42 4.22 18.42 4.19
N GLY A 43 2.94 18.80 4.06
CA GLY A 43 2.48 20.12 3.62
C GLY A 43 1.62 20.09 2.33
N PRO A 44 0.82 21.14 2.07
CA PRO A 44 -0.30 21.08 1.14
C PRO A 44 0.06 20.55 -0.26
N GLY A 45 -0.73 19.59 -0.75
CA GLY A 45 -0.55 19.00 -2.09
C GLY A 45 0.48 17.88 -2.16
N ARG A 46 0.98 17.38 -1.01
CA ARG A 46 1.83 16.19 -0.96
C ARG A 46 1.01 14.90 -1.04
N ALA A 47 1.66 13.84 -1.49
CA ALA A 47 1.04 12.54 -1.60
C ALA A 47 0.62 12.02 -0.22
N PRO A 48 -0.56 11.37 -0.12
CA PRO A 48 -1.00 10.79 1.13
C PRO A 48 -0.04 9.69 1.59
N ALA A 49 0.10 9.55 2.92
CA ALA A 49 0.88 8.48 3.53
C ALA A 49 0.01 7.56 4.38
N PHE A 50 0.43 6.30 4.50
CA PHE A 50 -0.25 5.30 5.29
C PHE A 50 0.68 4.80 6.39
N VAL A 51 0.16 4.77 7.62
CA VAL A 51 0.85 4.26 8.79
C VAL A 51 -0.02 3.25 9.51
N ALA A 52 0.61 2.32 10.23
CA ALA A 52 -0.08 1.39 11.09
C ALA A 52 -0.12 1.93 12.52
N ALA A 53 -1.22 1.72 13.21
CA ALA A 53 -1.41 2.13 14.59
C ALA A 53 -1.69 0.95 15.51
N ARG A 54 -1.05 0.94 16.68
CA ARG A 54 -1.34 0.01 17.78
C ARG A 54 -1.38 0.77 19.10
N GLY A 55 -2.58 1.01 19.62
CA GLY A 55 -2.80 1.99 20.68
C GLY A 55 -2.27 3.36 20.27
N GLU A 56 -1.45 3.97 21.11
CA GLU A 56 -0.80 5.27 20.83
C GLU A 56 0.41 5.20 19.91
N ARG A 57 0.96 4.01 19.65
CA ARG A 57 2.18 3.84 18.86
C ARG A 57 1.85 3.76 17.38
N LEU A 58 2.66 4.46 16.59
CA LEU A 58 2.60 4.46 15.15
C LEU A 58 3.80 3.73 14.54
N TYR A 59 3.55 3.09 13.41
CA TYR A 59 4.52 2.30 12.68
C TYR A 59 4.44 2.64 11.19
N ARG A 60 5.58 2.83 10.55
CA ARG A 60 5.67 3.13 9.12
C ARG A 60 6.13 1.93 8.32
N PRO A 61 5.48 1.63 7.19
CA PRO A 61 6.12 0.82 6.16
C PRO A 61 7.36 1.56 5.65
N ALA A 62 8.38 0.79 5.24
CA ALA A 62 9.54 1.37 4.57
C ALA A 62 9.13 2.01 3.22
N ALA A 63 10.02 2.82 2.65
CA ALA A 63 9.74 3.57 1.43
C ALA A 63 9.26 2.67 0.27
N SER A 64 8.11 3.04 -0.31
CA SER A 64 7.58 2.49 -1.56
C SER A 64 8.40 2.96 -2.76
N ILE A 65 8.35 2.19 -3.84
CA ILE A 65 8.96 2.53 -5.13
C ILE A 65 7.90 3.03 -6.12
N GLY A 66 8.32 3.78 -7.14
CA GLY A 66 7.42 4.31 -8.18
C GLY A 66 7.18 3.31 -9.29
N LEU A 67 6.18 3.57 -10.14
CA LEU A 67 5.83 2.74 -11.30
C LEU A 67 6.94 2.65 -12.35
N HIS A 68 7.76 3.69 -12.47
CA HIS A 68 8.79 3.81 -13.51
C HIS A 68 10.20 3.45 -13.03
N THR A 69 10.31 2.74 -11.92
CA THR A 69 11.62 2.29 -11.41
C THR A 69 12.09 1.05 -12.16
N ASP A 70 13.39 0.91 -12.38
CA ASP A 70 13.97 -0.29 -12.98
C ASP A 70 14.20 -1.43 -11.98
N LEU A 71 13.55 -1.38 -10.81
CA LEU A 71 13.72 -2.37 -9.74
C LEU A 71 12.64 -3.44 -9.87
N ALA A 72 12.98 -4.69 -9.56
CA ALA A 72 11.99 -5.77 -9.50
C ALA A 72 10.92 -5.48 -8.43
N HIS A 73 9.72 -5.16 -8.86
CA HIS A 73 8.59 -4.73 -8.05
C HIS A 73 8.11 -5.84 -7.11
N THR A 74 8.00 -7.06 -7.62
CA THR A 74 7.54 -8.22 -6.84
C THR A 74 8.54 -8.55 -5.74
N GLN A 75 9.85 -8.54 -6.06
CA GLN A 75 10.91 -8.79 -5.08
C GLN A 75 10.96 -7.69 -4.02
N HIS A 76 10.83 -6.42 -4.44
CA HIS A 76 10.75 -5.31 -3.52
C HIS A 76 9.59 -5.49 -2.54
N LEU A 77 8.38 -5.74 -3.05
CA LEU A 77 7.18 -5.88 -2.22
C LEU A 77 7.28 -7.07 -1.26
N HIS A 78 7.79 -8.22 -1.71
CA HIS A 78 8.06 -9.37 -0.83
C HIS A 78 9.00 -9.01 0.31
N THR A 79 10.10 -8.34 0.00
CA THR A 79 11.09 -7.92 1.00
C THR A 79 10.44 -6.98 2.01
N ARG A 80 9.58 -6.07 1.57
CA ARG A 80 8.89 -5.13 2.47
C ARG A 80 7.86 -5.80 3.36
N CYS A 81 7.06 -6.72 2.84
CA CYS A 81 6.09 -7.48 3.65
C CYS A 81 6.74 -8.38 4.70
N ALA A 82 8.00 -8.80 4.49
CA ALA A 82 8.76 -9.60 5.45
C ALA A 82 9.58 -8.76 6.44
N SER A 83 9.82 -7.48 6.15
CA SER A 83 10.63 -6.59 6.98
C SER A 83 9.79 -6.00 8.12
N PRO A 84 10.34 -5.82 9.34
CA PRO A 84 9.62 -5.13 10.40
C PRO A 84 9.21 -3.71 10.00
N LEU A 85 8.01 -3.28 10.43
CA LEU A 85 7.62 -1.87 10.34
C LEU A 85 8.53 -1.02 11.23
N GLY A 86 8.91 0.16 10.73
CA GLY A 86 9.70 1.12 11.51
C GLY A 86 8.82 1.84 12.54
N SER A 87 9.33 2.10 13.74
CA SER A 87 8.61 2.94 14.71
C SER A 87 8.57 4.38 14.22
N ASP A 88 7.40 5.02 14.30
CA ASP A 88 7.27 6.46 14.11
C ASP A 88 7.55 7.17 15.44
N PRO A 89 8.33 8.27 15.46
CA PRO A 89 8.52 9.07 16.68
C PRO A 89 7.25 9.83 17.11
N VAL A 90 6.29 10.04 16.20
CA VAL A 90 5.02 10.73 16.46
C VAL A 90 4.01 9.72 17.04
N THR A 91 3.22 10.16 18.03
CA THR A 91 2.13 9.36 18.59
C THR A 91 0.82 9.62 17.87
N LEU A 92 -0.13 8.71 18.01
CA LEU A 92 -1.43 8.85 17.39
C LEU A 92 -2.20 10.08 17.89
N ARG A 93 -2.16 10.35 19.20
CA ARG A 93 -2.71 11.57 19.79
C ARG A 93 -2.13 12.87 19.22
N ALA A 94 -0.87 12.87 18.79
CA ALA A 94 -0.27 14.04 18.16
C ALA A 94 -0.83 14.28 16.73
N LEU A 95 -1.32 13.24 16.05
CA LEU A 95 -1.90 13.34 14.70
C LEU A 95 -3.39 13.67 14.69
N THR A 96 -4.13 13.39 15.76
CA THR A 96 -5.59 13.61 15.81
C THR A 96 -5.99 15.09 15.89
N GLY A 97 -5.10 15.97 16.37
CA GLY A 97 -5.40 17.40 16.52
C GLY A 97 -5.51 18.19 15.21
N GLY A 98 -5.12 17.61 14.07
CA GLY A 98 -4.96 18.34 12.80
C GLY A 98 -6.05 18.15 11.74
N GLY A 99 -7.08 17.32 11.98
CA GLY A 99 -8.20 17.11 11.05
C GLY A 99 -7.87 16.40 9.71
N ASN A 100 -6.59 16.10 9.46
CA ASN A 100 -6.10 15.50 8.20
C ASN A 100 -5.79 13.99 8.33
N THR A 101 -6.29 13.38 9.40
CA THR A 101 -6.01 12.00 9.78
C THR A 101 -7.29 11.19 9.69
N HIS A 102 -7.26 10.12 8.89
CA HIS A 102 -8.40 9.25 8.66
C HIS A 102 -8.01 7.81 9.00
N GLU A 103 -8.93 7.04 9.55
CA GLU A 103 -8.80 5.59 9.59
C GLU A 103 -9.37 4.98 8.31
N LEU A 104 -8.65 4.00 7.77
CA LEU A 104 -9.15 3.16 6.69
C LEU A 104 -10.02 2.04 7.27
N GLU A 105 -11.30 2.05 6.95
CA GLU A 105 -12.26 1.02 7.35
C GLU A 105 -12.18 -0.17 6.39
N SER A 106 -11.82 -1.35 6.91
CA SER A 106 -11.38 -2.48 6.10
C SER A 106 -12.36 -3.67 6.16
N HIS A 107 -13.53 -3.53 5.55
CA HIS A 107 -14.48 -4.64 5.36
C HIS A 107 -14.16 -5.41 4.06
N GLY A 108 -13.03 -6.14 4.02
CA GLY A 108 -12.63 -6.97 2.86
C GLY A 108 -12.13 -6.22 1.61
N LEU A 109 -12.33 -4.90 1.54
CA LEU A 109 -11.86 -4.08 0.42
C LEU A 109 -10.33 -4.04 0.29
N VAL A 110 -9.61 -4.18 1.42
CA VAL A 110 -8.14 -4.23 1.46
C VAL A 110 -7.58 -5.43 0.71
N ASP A 111 -8.26 -6.58 0.73
CA ASP A 111 -7.79 -7.78 0.02
C ASP A 111 -7.77 -7.58 -1.50
N ARG A 112 -8.70 -6.78 -2.02
CA ARG A 112 -8.72 -6.39 -3.44
C ARG A 112 -7.56 -5.47 -3.78
N VAL A 113 -7.25 -4.51 -2.91
CA VAL A 113 -6.07 -3.63 -3.07
C VAL A 113 -4.79 -4.46 -3.07
N VAL A 114 -4.66 -5.39 -2.11
CA VAL A 114 -3.50 -6.30 -2.02
C VAL A 114 -3.36 -7.12 -3.29
N THR A 115 -4.45 -7.75 -3.76
CA THR A 115 -4.46 -8.57 -4.97
C THR A 115 -4.06 -7.75 -6.20
N ALA A 116 -4.67 -6.56 -6.39
CA ALA A 116 -4.35 -5.69 -7.51
C ALA A 116 -2.92 -5.16 -7.46
N THR A 117 -2.38 -4.88 -6.26
CA THR A 117 -1.00 -4.44 -6.06
C THR A 117 0.00 -5.52 -6.49
N TRP A 118 -0.21 -6.77 -6.09
CA TRP A 118 0.62 -7.90 -6.50
C TRP A 118 0.50 -8.18 -8.00
N GLY A 119 -0.71 -8.11 -8.55
CA GLY A 119 -0.95 -8.27 -9.99
C GLY A 119 -0.21 -7.21 -10.81
N LEU A 120 -0.28 -5.95 -10.40
CA LEU A 120 0.43 -4.84 -11.05
C LEU A 120 1.96 -4.99 -10.92
N ALA A 121 2.47 -5.34 -9.74
CA ALA A 121 3.91 -5.59 -9.55
C ALA A 121 4.44 -6.69 -10.49
N GLY A 122 3.70 -7.80 -10.62
CA GLY A 122 4.06 -8.88 -11.53
C GLY A 122 4.02 -8.47 -13.01
N ALA A 123 3.03 -7.67 -13.40
CA ALA A 123 2.91 -7.14 -14.77
C ALA A 123 4.06 -6.18 -15.11
N LEU A 124 4.46 -5.31 -14.18
CA LEU A 124 5.61 -4.41 -14.35
C LEU A 124 6.92 -5.19 -14.51
N ASP A 125 7.15 -6.21 -13.68
CA ASP A 125 8.34 -7.07 -13.79
C ASP A 125 8.38 -7.86 -15.12
N GLU A 126 7.22 -8.26 -15.64
CA GLU A 126 7.12 -8.91 -16.95
C GLU A 126 7.37 -7.93 -18.10
N GLN A 127 6.79 -6.73 -18.02
CA GLN A 127 7.03 -5.66 -18.99
C GLN A 127 8.52 -5.31 -19.04
N GLN A 128 9.18 -5.14 -17.89
CA GLN A 128 10.60 -4.84 -17.83
C GLN A 128 11.44 -5.96 -18.45
N ARG A 129 11.10 -7.24 -18.19
CA ARG A 129 11.80 -8.39 -18.78
C ARG A 129 11.68 -8.43 -20.29
N GLU A 130 10.51 -8.14 -20.86
CA GLU A 130 10.34 -8.11 -22.32
C GLU A 130 11.06 -6.91 -22.96
N GLN A 131 11.10 -5.75 -22.29
CA GLN A 131 11.84 -4.58 -22.79
C GLN A 131 13.36 -4.75 -22.73
N THR A 132 13.87 -5.41 -21.70
CA THR A 132 15.32 -5.58 -21.46
C THR A 132 15.91 -6.83 -22.11
N ARG A 133 15.08 -7.65 -22.78
CA ARG A 133 15.48 -8.92 -23.41
C ARG A 133 16.57 -8.67 -24.47
N PRO A 134 17.83 -9.09 -24.21
CA PRO A 134 18.93 -8.77 -25.12
C PRO A 134 18.79 -9.53 -26.43
N ALA A 135 18.87 -8.82 -27.55
CA ALA A 135 19.09 -9.41 -28.87
C ALA A 135 20.56 -9.84 -29.00
N ARG A 136 21.05 -10.79 -28.20
CA ARG A 136 22.43 -11.29 -28.34
C ARG A 136 22.46 -12.72 -28.87
N SER A 137 22.73 -12.77 -30.18
CA SER A 137 23.61 -13.70 -30.87
C SER A 137 24.08 -14.90 -30.03
N PHE A 138 23.38 -16.02 -30.14
CA PHE A 138 23.88 -17.28 -30.69
C PHE A 138 22.82 -18.34 -30.41
N ARG A 139 21.97 -18.54 -31.44
CA ARG A 139 21.02 -19.65 -31.62
C ARG A 139 19.80 -19.65 -30.68
N LEU A 140 18.65 -19.37 -31.32
CA LEU A 140 17.26 -19.76 -31.00
C LEU A 140 16.32 -18.78 -30.28
N TRP A 141 16.75 -17.64 -29.75
CA TRP A 141 15.82 -16.74 -29.04
C TRP A 141 15.54 -15.44 -29.81
N ARG A 142 14.25 -15.21 -30.11
CA ARG A 142 13.74 -14.08 -30.89
C ARG A 142 13.82 -12.79 -30.05
N ALA A 143 14.17 -11.68 -30.69
CA ALA A 143 13.99 -10.34 -30.12
C ALA A 143 12.54 -10.16 -29.63
N PRO A 144 12.29 -9.35 -28.58
CA PRO A 144 10.94 -9.09 -28.11
C PRO A 144 10.09 -8.62 -29.29
N THR A 145 8.99 -9.34 -29.55
CA THR A 145 8.09 -8.98 -30.64
C THR A 145 7.33 -7.72 -30.22
N PRO A 146 7.02 -6.80 -31.14
CA PRO A 146 6.15 -5.66 -30.84
C PRO A 146 4.81 -6.07 -30.23
N HIS A 147 4.35 -7.28 -30.56
CA HIS A 147 3.17 -7.91 -29.95
C HIS A 147 3.35 -8.22 -28.46
N ALA A 148 4.45 -8.87 -28.06
CA ALA A 148 4.70 -9.24 -26.67
C ALA A 148 4.86 -8.00 -25.76
N VAL A 149 5.51 -6.95 -26.27
CA VAL A 149 5.63 -5.67 -25.55
C VAL A 149 4.26 -5.03 -25.35
N ARG A 150 3.39 -5.09 -26.37
CA ARG A 150 2.02 -4.57 -26.28
C ARG A 150 1.16 -5.39 -25.31
N GLU A 151 1.22 -6.72 -25.35
CA GLU A 151 0.51 -7.59 -24.40
C GLU A 151 0.97 -7.37 -22.94
N ALA A 152 2.26 -7.08 -22.72
CA ALA A 152 2.76 -6.71 -21.41
C ALA A 152 2.20 -5.35 -20.96
N GLN A 153 2.14 -4.35 -21.84
CA GLN A 153 1.52 -3.06 -21.55
C GLN A 153 0.02 -3.20 -21.25
N ASP A 154 -0.73 -3.94 -22.07
CA ASP A 154 -2.17 -4.14 -21.90
C ASP A 154 -2.48 -4.78 -20.52
N ARG A 155 -1.59 -5.65 -20.02
CA ARG A 155 -1.69 -6.22 -18.67
C ARG A 155 -1.40 -5.21 -17.57
N VAL A 156 -0.39 -4.36 -17.73
CA VAL A 156 -0.11 -3.26 -16.78
C VAL A 156 -1.31 -2.33 -16.71
N ASP A 157 -1.91 -1.96 -17.84
CA ASP A 157 -3.08 -1.10 -17.89
C ASP A 157 -4.29 -1.74 -17.21
N ALA A 158 -4.54 -3.03 -17.48
CA ALA A 158 -5.62 -3.78 -16.85
C ALA A 158 -5.48 -3.86 -15.31
N TRP A 159 -4.29 -4.13 -14.81
CA TRP A 159 -4.03 -4.16 -13.36
C TRP A 159 -4.06 -2.77 -12.72
N THR A 160 -3.63 -1.74 -13.44
CA THR A 160 -3.72 -0.35 -12.98
C THR A 160 -5.18 0.07 -12.81
N GLU A 161 -6.06 -0.30 -13.75
CA GLU A 161 -7.49 -0.04 -13.64
C GLU A 161 -8.14 -0.80 -12.49
N GLN A 162 -7.79 -2.08 -12.29
CA GLN A 162 -8.26 -2.86 -11.14
C GLN A 162 -7.81 -2.24 -9.81
N LEU A 163 -6.57 -1.75 -9.75
CA LEU A 163 -6.06 -1.08 -8.56
C LEU A 163 -6.78 0.25 -8.32
N ARG A 164 -7.06 1.02 -9.38
CA ARG A 164 -7.82 2.27 -9.31
C ARG A 164 -9.23 2.04 -8.76
N ALA A 165 -9.94 1.05 -9.29
CA ALA A 165 -11.25 0.67 -8.78
C ALA A 165 -11.17 0.22 -7.31
N ALA A 166 -10.19 -0.64 -6.97
CA ALA A 166 -10.04 -1.13 -5.60
C ALA A 166 -9.76 -0.01 -4.59
N MET A 167 -8.93 0.97 -4.97
CA MET A 167 -8.56 2.13 -4.16
C MET A 167 -9.70 3.15 -4.07
N GLY A 168 -10.49 3.32 -5.13
CA GLY A 168 -11.64 4.24 -5.16
C GLY A 168 -12.81 3.81 -4.26
N ASP A 169 -12.94 2.52 -4.00
CA ASP A 169 -13.96 1.99 -3.10
C ASP A 169 -13.56 2.05 -1.61
N LEU A 170 -12.31 2.42 -1.29
CA LEU A 170 -11.86 2.47 0.11
C LEU A 170 -12.62 3.53 0.90
N ASN A 171 -13.09 3.15 2.09
CA ASN A 171 -13.77 4.06 2.99
C ASN A 171 -12.82 4.63 4.04
N PHE A 172 -12.87 5.94 4.23
CA PHE A 172 -12.01 6.67 5.16
C PHE A 172 -12.86 7.44 6.17
N VAL A 173 -12.68 7.12 7.45
CA VAL A 173 -13.41 7.75 8.55
C VAL A 173 -12.49 8.74 9.26
N PRO A 174 -12.90 10.01 9.47
CA PRO A 174 -12.10 10.97 10.23
C PRO A 174 -11.78 10.45 11.64
N LEU A 175 -10.51 10.54 12.04
CA LEU A 175 -10.06 10.01 13.32
C LEU A 175 -10.56 10.83 14.52
N SER A 176 -10.96 12.10 14.30
CA SER A 176 -11.56 12.98 15.30
C SER A 176 -12.88 12.45 15.87
N ASP A 177 -13.59 11.62 15.11
CA ASP A 177 -14.90 11.09 15.50
C ASP A 177 -14.76 9.79 16.32
N LEU A 178 -13.56 9.21 16.36
CA LEU A 178 -13.29 7.92 17.00
C LEU A 178 -12.76 8.04 18.42
N THR A 179 -12.23 9.20 18.85
CA THR A 179 -11.51 9.37 20.14
C THR A 179 -12.33 9.07 21.39
N LEU A 180 -13.65 8.88 21.28
CA LEU A 180 -14.51 8.48 22.40
C LEU A 180 -14.49 6.97 22.70
N GLY A 181 -13.92 6.13 21.81
CA GLY A 181 -13.86 4.66 22.00
C GLY A 181 -12.49 4.08 22.34
N TRP A 182 -11.49 4.92 22.65
CA TRP A 182 -10.08 4.49 22.80
C TRP A 182 -9.71 4.11 24.24
N ASP A 183 -10.50 4.56 25.22
CA ASP A 183 -10.27 4.31 26.65
C ASP A 183 -10.86 2.99 27.16
N ASP A 184 -11.71 2.31 26.37
CA ASP A 184 -12.47 1.13 26.85
C ASP A 184 -11.85 -0.24 26.49
N VAL A 185 -10.68 -0.29 25.82
CA VAL A 185 -9.92 -1.54 25.73
C VAL A 185 -8.95 -1.62 26.91
N THR A 186 -9.52 -1.69 28.11
CA THR A 186 -8.80 -2.10 29.31
C THR A 186 -8.31 -3.54 29.15
N GLU A 187 -7.23 -3.87 29.85
CA GLU A 187 -6.44 -5.11 29.78
C GLU A 187 -7.23 -6.44 29.93
N GLU A 188 -8.54 -6.40 30.20
CA GLU A 188 -9.40 -7.58 30.32
C GLU A 188 -9.44 -8.45 29.06
N ALA A 189 -9.43 -7.86 27.86
CA ALA A 189 -9.41 -8.64 26.62
C ALA A 189 -8.06 -9.35 26.37
N ALA A 190 -6.96 -8.82 26.92
CA ALA A 190 -5.64 -9.44 26.81
C ALA A 190 -5.45 -10.60 27.81
N MET A 191 -6.13 -10.56 28.96
CA MET A 191 -6.10 -11.65 29.95
C MET A 191 -7.04 -12.80 29.62
N ALA A 192 -8.12 -12.57 28.87
CA ALA A 192 -9.09 -13.61 28.50
C ALA A 192 -8.55 -14.65 27.49
N VAL A 193 -7.38 -14.41 26.87
CA VAL A 193 -6.74 -15.34 25.92
C VAL A 193 -5.66 -16.21 26.60
N SER A 194 -5.37 -15.98 27.89
CA SER A 194 -4.38 -16.76 28.66
C SER A 194 -4.98 -17.57 29.82
N ALA A 195 -6.30 -17.77 29.86
CA ALA A 195 -7.00 -18.59 30.85
C ALA A 195 -7.47 -19.93 30.26
#